data_AF-A0A7W0X6W0-F1
#
_entry.id   AF-A0A7W0X6W0-F1
#
_cell.length_a   1.000
_cell.length_b   1.000
_cell.length_c   1.000
_cell.angle_alpha   90.00
_cell.angle_beta   90.00
_cell.angle_gamma   90.00
#
_symmetry.space_group_name_H-M   'P 1'
#
loop_
_entity.id
_entity.type
_entity.pdbx_description
1 polymer ?
#
loop_
_entity_poly.entity_id
_entity_poly.type
_entity_poly.pdbx_seq_one_letter_code
_entity_poly.pdbx_strand_id
1 'polypeptide(L)'
;MKRFVAMLISLGLALVATGPHAKVTSVSGNRFKPAERPFTDELVKTLKVPVGFQVNVFAKGLKNPRMMRVGEDGTVYVTRQKQNDVLALVDRDGDGVADGAPR
;
A
#
# COMPACT_ATOMS: atom_id res chain seq x y z
N MET A 1 -62.28 -34.30 -23.35
CA MET A 1 -61.33 -35.28 -22.78
C MET A 1 -59.92 -34.78 -23.10
N LYS A 2 -59.23 -34.22 -22.10
CA LYS A 2 -57.97 -33.46 -22.26
C LYS A 2 -56.79 -34.44 -22.18
N ARG A 3 -55.96 -34.54 -23.22
CA ARG A 3 -54.69 -35.29 -23.17
C ARG A 3 -53.54 -34.28 -23.10
N PHE A 4 -53.00 -34.11 -21.89
CA PHE A 4 -51.82 -33.32 -21.60
C PHE A 4 -50.57 -34.14 -21.96
N VAL A 5 -49.68 -33.57 -22.78
CA VAL A 5 -48.34 -34.10 -23.02
C VAL A 5 -47.40 -33.36 -22.08
N ALA A 6 -46.91 -34.06 -21.06
CA ALA A 6 -45.92 -33.54 -20.12
C ALA A 6 -44.52 -33.74 -20.72
N MET A 7 -43.85 -32.64 -21.04
CA MET A 7 -42.45 -32.63 -21.48
C MET A 7 -41.56 -32.59 -20.23
N LEU A 8 -40.86 -33.70 -19.97
CA LEU A 8 -39.91 -33.84 -18.87
C LEU A 8 -38.67 -32.99 -19.15
N ILE A 9 -38.47 -31.94 -18.36
CA ILE A 9 -37.21 -31.17 -18.33
C ILE A 9 -36.23 -31.93 -17.44
N SER A 10 -35.23 -32.55 -18.04
CA SER A 10 -34.09 -33.15 -17.34
C SER A 10 -33.15 -32.04 -16.83
N LEU A 11 -33.32 -31.67 -15.57
CA LEU A 11 -32.38 -30.81 -14.85
C LEU A 11 -31.13 -31.62 -14.47
N GLY A 12 -30.07 -31.49 -15.25
CA GLY A 12 -28.75 -32.03 -14.90
C GLY A 12 -28.13 -31.22 -13.78
N LEU A 13 -28.20 -31.72 -12.54
CA LEU A 13 -27.48 -31.16 -11.40
C LEU A 13 -26.01 -31.58 -11.51
N ALA A 14 -25.18 -30.74 -12.13
CA ALA A 14 -23.73 -30.90 -12.03
C ALA A 14 -23.32 -30.57 -10.60
N LEU A 15 -23.03 -31.61 -9.82
CA LEU A 15 -22.40 -31.49 -8.51
C LEU A 15 -21.01 -30.90 -8.70
N VAL A 16 -20.84 -29.60 -8.46
CA VAL A 16 -19.51 -29.01 -8.31
C VAL A 16 -18.89 -29.66 -7.06
N ALA A 17 -17.95 -30.58 -7.27
CA ALA A 17 -17.14 -31.12 -6.20
C ALA A 17 -16.25 -29.99 -5.66
N THR A 18 -16.70 -29.34 -4.60
CA THR A 18 -15.85 -28.49 -3.76
C THR A 18 -14.82 -29.40 -3.11
N GLY A 19 -13.63 -29.50 -3.71
CA GLY A 19 -12.48 -30.13 -3.08
C GLY A 19 -12.24 -29.52 -1.69
N PRO A 20 -11.54 -30.22 -0.79
CA PRO A 20 -11.39 -29.78 0.59
C PRO A 20 -10.82 -28.37 0.64
N HIS A 21 -11.66 -27.40 1.03
CA HIS A 21 -11.20 -26.06 1.35
C HIS A 21 -10.18 -26.20 2.47
N ALA A 22 -8.99 -25.64 2.27
CA ALA A 22 -7.94 -25.63 3.26
C ALA A 22 -8.52 -25.15 4.60
N LYS A 23 -8.49 -26.02 5.60
CA LYS A 23 -9.00 -25.71 6.95
C LYS A 23 -8.16 -24.55 7.48
N VAL A 24 -8.74 -23.36 7.59
CA VAL A 24 -8.07 -22.21 8.17
C VAL A 24 -7.97 -22.43 9.67
N THR A 25 -6.84 -22.97 10.13
CA THR A 25 -6.53 -23.06 11.55
C THR A 25 -6.04 -21.70 12.04
N SER A 26 -6.78 -21.06 12.95
CA SER A 26 -6.33 -19.83 13.59
C SER A 26 -5.22 -20.15 14.60
N VAL A 27 -3.98 -19.85 14.24
CA VAL A 27 -2.86 -19.89 15.19
C VAL A 27 -2.83 -18.56 15.93
N SER A 28 -3.04 -18.60 17.25
CA SER A 28 -2.86 -17.43 18.12
C SER A 28 -1.35 -17.23 18.35
N GLY A 29 -0.80 -16.15 17.82
CA GLY A 29 0.61 -15.77 18.01
C GLY A 29 0.74 -14.43 18.71
N ASN A 30 1.69 -14.30 19.62
CA ASN A 30 2.00 -13.03 20.28
C ASN A 30 2.78 -12.12 19.31
N ARG A 31 2.18 -11.00 18.91
CA ARG A 31 2.86 -9.96 18.12
C ARG A 31 3.15 -8.75 19.00
N PHE A 32 4.41 -8.58 19.41
CA PHE A 32 4.85 -7.32 20.01
C PHE A 32 5.09 -6.29 18.90
N LYS A 33 4.28 -5.24 18.88
CA LYS A 33 4.47 -4.08 18.00
C LYS A 33 4.85 -2.89 18.89
N PRO A 34 6.04 -2.28 18.71
CA PRO A 34 6.38 -1.05 19.41
C PRO A 34 5.31 0.03 19.19
N ALA A 35 5.11 0.87 20.20
CA ALA A 35 4.19 2.00 20.08
C ALA A 35 4.64 2.90 18.93
N GLU A 36 3.71 3.31 18.09
CA GLU A 36 3.99 4.28 17.02
C GLU A 36 4.27 5.64 17.66
N ARG A 37 5.41 6.24 17.32
CA ARG A 37 5.73 7.61 17.67
C ARG A 37 5.37 8.52 16.50
N PRO A 38 4.57 9.58 16.69
CA PRO A 38 4.29 10.53 15.64
C PRO A 38 5.58 11.24 15.22
N PHE A 39 5.66 11.60 13.95
CA PHE A 39 6.75 12.42 13.43
C PHE A 39 6.63 13.86 13.98
N THR A 40 7.76 14.44 14.37
CA THR A 40 7.90 15.87 14.72
C THR A 40 9.21 16.41 14.17
N ASP A 41 9.31 17.73 13.96
CA ASP A 41 10.51 18.33 13.34
C ASP A 41 11.73 18.28 14.26
N GLU A 42 11.53 18.16 15.56
CA GLU A 42 12.59 17.94 16.55
C GLU A 42 13.32 16.62 16.32
N LEU A 43 12.64 15.60 15.77
CA LEU A 43 13.29 14.32 15.46
C LEU A 43 14.37 14.49 14.39
N VAL A 44 14.18 15.37 13.41
CA VAL A 44 15.17 15.63 12.36
C VAL A 44 16.46 16.18 12.95
N LYS A 45 16.35 17.05 13.97
CA LYS A 45 17.50 17.64 14.68
C LYS A 45 18.33 16.62 15.44
N THR A 46 17.81 15.41 15.68
CA THR A 46 18.54 14.33 16.35
C THR A 46 19.42 13.51 15.39
N LEU A 47 19.24 13.67 14.07
CA LEU A 47 20.03 12.99 13.06
C LEU A 47 21.44 13.57 13.02
N LYS A 48 22.44 12.68 12.98
CA LYS A 48 23.85 13.04 12.84
C LYS A 48 24.29 12.78 11.41
N VAL A 49 24.96 13.74 10.81
CA VAL A 49 25.53 13.62 9.47
C VAL A 49 27.00 14.05 9.44
N PRO A 50 27.78 13.59 8.47
CA PRO A 50 29.16 14.05 8.29
C PRO A 50 29.23 15.56 8.07
N VAL A 51 30.40 16.14 8.34
CA VAL A 51 30.67 17.56 8.06
C VAL A 51 30.42 17.86 6.58
N GLY A 52 29.76 18.98 6.30
CA GLY A 52 29.40 19.40 4.93
C GLY A 52 28.07 18.86 4.43
N PHE A 53 27.39 17.99 5.18
CA PHE A 53 26.05 17.50 4.85
C PHE A 53 24.97 18.22 5.66
N GLN A 54 23.78 18.28 5.08
CA GLN A 54 22.56 18.78 5.73
C GLN A 54 21.42 17.79 5.52
N VAL A 55 20.46 17.80 6.44
CA VAL A 55 19.24 16.99 6.36
C VAL A 55 18.05 17.88 6.65
N ASN A 56 17.05 17.79 5.79
CA ASN A 56 15.76 18.45 5.93
C ASN A 56 14.64 17.44 5.60
N VAL A 57 13.39 17.88 5.70
CA VAL A 57 12.24 17.05 5.37
C VAL A 57 11.76 17.38 3.96
N PHE A 58 11.94 16.44 3.03
CA PHE A 58 11.51 16.61 1.65
C PHE A 58 9.98 16.62 1.50
N ALA A 59 9.28 15.69 2.16
CA ALA A 59 7.80 15.62 2.14
C ALA A 59 7.25 14.96 3.42
N LYS A 60 6.02 15.32 3.81
CA LYS A 60 5.33 14.80 5.00
C LYS A 60 3.94 14.26 4.64
N GLY A 61 3.34 13.48 5.54
CA GLY A 61 1.93 13.09 5.43
C GLY A 61 1.60 12.08 4.31
N LEU A 62 2.60 11.42 3.74
CA LEU A 62 2.41 10.57 2.53
C LEU A 62 1.56 9.31 2.77
N LYS A 63 1.44 8.84 4.02
CA LYS A 63 0.79 7.58 4.46
C LYS A 63 1.51 6.32 3.95
N ASN A 64 2.11 5.56 4.88
CA ASN A 64 2.80 4.28 4.62
C ASN A 64 3.78 4.29 3.42
N PRO A 65 4.66 5.31 3.26
CA PRO A 65 5.70 5.27 2.23
C PRO A 65 6.65 4.09 2.51
N ARG A 66 7.15 3.43 1.45
CA ARG A 66 8.06 2.28 1.58
C ARG A 66 9.33 2.43 0.77
N MET A 67 9.25 2.25 -0.55
CA MET A 67 10.38 2.33 -1.47
C MET A 67 10.37 3.68 -2.18
N MET A 68 11.56 4.18 -2.52
CA MET A 68 11.71 5.40 -3.31
C MET A 68 12.77 5.27 -4.40
N ARG A 69 12.64 6.06 -5.47
CA ARG A 69 13.67 6.22 -6.51
C ARG A 69 13.66 7.65 -7.04
N VAL A 70 14.85 8.20 -7.27
CA VAL A 70 15.03 9.48 -7.96
C VAL A 70 15.11 9.23 -9.46
N GLY A 71 14.28 9.92 -10.23
CA GLY A 71 14.32 9.94 -11.70
C GLY A 71 15.46 10.81 -12.24
N GLU A 72 15.75 10.68 -13.53
CA GLU A 72 16.79 11.48 -14.20
C GLU A 72 16.46 12.99 -14.21
N ASP A 73 15.18 13.32 -14.12
CA ASP A 73 14.65 14.69 -14.03
C ASP A 73 14.61 15.23 -12.59
N GLY A 74 15.09 14.47 -11.61
CA GLY A 74 15.03 14.83 -10.18
C GLY A 74 13.71 14.49 -9.49
N THR A 75 12.70 13.99 -10.21
CA THR A 75 11.43 13.56 -9.60
C THR A 75 11.66 12.41 -8.63
N VAL A 76 11.15 12.52 -7.41
CA VAL A 76 11.23 11.46 -6.40
C VAL A 76 9.95 10.64 -6.43
N TYR A 77 10.06 9.39 -6.88
CA TYR A 77 8.96 8.43 -6.88
C TYR A 77 8.91 7.68 -5.55
N VAL A 78 7.73 7.58 -4.93
CA VAL A 78 7.53 6.91 -3.63
C VAL A 78 6.37 5.94 -3.70
N THR A 79 6.61 4.67 -3.37
CA THR A 79 5.56 3.64 -3.29
C THR A 79 4.82 3.70 -1.96
N ARG A 80 3.50 3.51 -1.99
CA ARG A 80 2.65 3.44 -0.80
C ARG A 80 1.87 2.14 -0.76
N GLN A 81 2.45 1.11 -0.14
CA GLN A 81 1.92 -0.26 -0.20
C GLN A 81 0.43 -0.36 0.19
N LYS A 82 -0.01 0.37 1.23
CA LYS A 82 -1.40 0.28 1.69
C LYS A 82 -2.38 1.08 0.82
N GLN A 83 -1.89 2.12 0.15
CA GLN A 83 -2.66 2.96 -0.77
C GLN A 83 -2.69 2.34 -2.18
N ASN A 84 -1.78 1.41 -2.45
CA ASN A 84 -1.63 0.70 -3.72
C ASN A 84 -1.34 1.65 -4.90
N ASP A 85 -0.49 2.65 -4.67
CA ASP A 85 -0.07 3.61 -5.68
C ASP A 85 1.39 4.04 -5.52
N VAL A 86 1.83 4.86 -6.48
CA VAL A 86 3.13 5.50 -6.52
C VAL A 86 2.91 7.00 -6.62
N LEU A 87 3.53 7.76 -5.72
CA LEU A 87 3.55 9.21 -5.75
C LEU A 87 4.73 9.72 -6.57
N ALA A 88 4.52 10.78 -7.34
CA ALA A 88 5.58 11.60 -7.91
C ALA A 88 5.69 12.92 -7.14
N LEU A 89 6.85 13.16 -6.53
CA LEU A 89 7.20 14.37 -5.78
C LEU A 89 8.25 15.14 -6.56
N VAL A 90 8.02 16.43 -6.80
CA VAL A 90 8.90 17.27 -7.63
C VAL A 90 9.31 18.47 -6.82
N ASP A 91 10.60 18.81 -6.83
CA ASP A 91 11.15 20.05 -6.28
C ASP A 91 11.70 20.85 -7.49
N ARG A 92 11.03 21.94 -7.84
CA ARG A 92 11.36 22.76 -9.02
C ARG A 92 12.27 23.93 -8.67
N ASP A 93 12.21 24.43 -7.44
CA ASP A 93 13.02 25.57 -7.01
C ASP A 93 14.36 25.14 -6.39
N GLY A 94 14.55 23.85 -6.14
CA GLY A 94 15.78 23.24 -5.67
C GLY A 94 16.05 23.51 -4.20
N ASP A 95 15.03 23.85 -3.41
CA ASP A 95 15.17 24.14 -1.98
C ASP A 95 15.25 22.87 -1.11
N GLY A 96 15.10 21.69 -1.73
CA GLY A 96 15.11 20.40 -1.07
C GLY A 96 13.76 20.04 -0.43
N VAL A 97 12.66 20.66 -0.87
CA VAL A 97 11.28 20.38 -0.44
C VAL A 97 10.41 20.10 -1.66
N ALA A 98 9.54 19.10 -1.57
CA ALA A 98 8.61 18.79 -2.66
C ALA A 98 7.56 19.90 -2.82
N ASP A 99 7.38 20.36 -4.06
CA ASP A 99 6.40 21.35 -4.46
C ASP A 99 4.99 20.77 -4.56
N GLY A 100 4.05 21.50 -3.95
CA GLY A 100 2.62 21.28 -4.15
C GLY A 100 2.15 19.89 -3.71
N ALA A 101 1.03 19.45 -4.30
CA ALA A 101 0.47 18.13 -4.02
C ALA A 101 1.19 17.05 -4.83
N PRO A 102 1.45 15.86 -4.23
CA PRO A 102 1.94 14.70 -4.97
C PRO A 102 1.02 14.35 -6.14
N ARG A 103 1.60 13.97 -7.29
CA ARG A 103 0.85 13.44 -8.44
C ARG A 103 0.84 11.92 -8.46
#